data_AF-A0A415EHS5-F1
#
_entry.id   AF-A0A415EHS5-F1
#
_cell.length_a   1.000
_cell.length_b   1.000
_cell.length_c   1.000
_cell.angle_alpha   90.00
_cell.angle_beta   90.00
_cell.angle_gamma   90.00
#
_symmetry.space_group_name_H-M   'P 1'
#
loop_
_entity.id
_entity.type
_entity.pdbx_description
1 polymer ?
#
loop_
_entity_poly.entity_id
_entity_poly.type
_entity_poly.pdbx_seq_one_letter_code
_entity_poly.pdbx_strand_id
1 'polypeptide(L)'
;MNEITTKQKTSITEKSLIDFLYVDETRVDSLISQLRDGTPRSVVKMVEDSTGSTKSGKADAKLVAAEYKSENTATKSAEENYDPFHNKIIQLLHDLSLPIQKTLNEPFSKKLVILNGTIKIRDLQSFKSLAPIFLKNQKYFKITKESTLPLKFINDFIQLLSNSIELSLILDDGMKVSGILKEKSLFINQSDIARTYGSKLPGQWYVFGILDYIPSQSQTGFESPEGPQIDKFIDNFTDITHGFYSSSSYSIIPILVYRDIN
;
A
#
# COMPACT_ATOMS: atom_id res chain seq x y z
N MET A 1 40.67 16.76 -11.79
CA MET A 1 39.62 17.72 -11.39
C MET A 1 38.42 16.87 -11.04
N ASN A 2 38.23 16.62 -9.74
CA ASN A 2 37.27 15.61 -9.24
C ASN A 2 35.89 16.25 -9.13
N GLU A 3 34.92 15.75 -9.87
CA GLU A 3 33.51 16.05 -9.62
C GLU A 3 32.97 15.07 -8.59
N ILE A 4 32.63 15.62 -7.42
CA ILE A 4 31.96 14.92 -6.33
C ILE A 4 30.47 14.91 -6.66
N THR A 5 29.98 13.79 -7.18
CA THR A 5 28.54 13.55 -7.36
C THR A 5 27.89 13.41 -5.98
N THR A 6 27.28 14.49 -5.51
CA THR A 6 26.52 14.53 -4.27
C THR A 6 25.22 13.76 -4.46
N LYS A 7 25.16 12.51 -3.98
CA LYS A 7 23.90 11.78 -3.81
C LYS A 7 23.11 12.44 -2.67
N GLN A 8 22.07 13.21 -3.01
CA GLN A 8 21.13 13.73 -2.01
C GLN A 8 20.29 12.59 -1.45
N LYS A 9 20.72 12.04 -0.31
CA LYS A 9 19.92 11.15 0.53
C LYS A 9 18.91 12.02 1.29
N THR A 10 17.69 12.13 0.76
CA THR A 10 16.59 12.75 1.51
C THR A 10 15.95 11.63 2.34
N SER A 11 16.37 11.49 3.60
CA SER A 11 15.75 10.59 4.57
C SER A 11 14.48 11.24 5.15
N ILE A 12 13.50 10.42 5.52
CA ILE A 12 12.36 10.87 6.32
C ILE A 12 12.93 11.51 7.59
N THR A 13 12.66 12.80 7.79
CA THR A 13 13.21 13.56 8.93
C THR A 13 12.33 13.29 10.15
N GLU A 14 12.92 13.12 11.34
CA GLU A 14 12.24 12.69 12.59
C GLU A 14 11.06 13.57 13.06
N LYS A 15 10.74 14.68 12.37
CA LYS A 15 9.69 15.63 12.75
C LYS A 15 8.70 15.96 11.62
N SER A 16 8.55 15.08 10.63
CA SER A 16 7.52 15.25 9.59
C SER A 16 6.19 14.63 10.04
N LEU A 17 5.09 15.38 9.91
CA LEU A 17 3.73 14.82 10.00
C LEU A 17 3.41 14.16 8.67
N ILE A 18 2.93 12.92 8.75
CA ILE A 18 2.65 12.09 7.59
C ILE A 18 1.14 11.86 7.47
N ASP A 19 0.61 12.17 6.29
CA ASP A 19 -0.76 11.87 5.89
C ASP A 19 -0.77 10.59 5.07
N PHE A 20 -1.36 9.52 5.62
CA PHE A 20 -1.49 8.23 4.97
C PHE A 20 -2.80 8.16 4.18
N LEU A 21 -2.69 7.91 2.88
CA LEU A 21 -3.83 7.61 2.02
C LEU A 21 -4.15 6.12 1.98
N TYR A 22 -3.10 5.28 2.05
CA TYR A 22 -3.19 3.84 1.92
C TYR A 22 -2.16 3.12 2.79
N VAL A 23 -2.58 2.06 3.49
CA VAL A 23 -1.72 1.15 4.26
C VAL A 23 -2.16 -0.32 4.08
N ASP A 24 -1.32 -1.14 3.46
CA ASP A 24 -1.49 -2.60 3.44
C ASP A 24 -0.91 -3.21 4.73
N GLU A 25 -1.68 -3.14 5.82
CA GLU A 25 -1.26 -3.60 7.16
C GLU A 25 -0.70 -5.02 7.14
N THR A 26 -1.33 -5.93 6.39
CA THR A 26 -0.88 -7.32 6.29
C THR A 26 0.55 -7.42 5.73
N ARG A 27 0.89 -6.59 4.73
CA ARG A 27 2.25 -6.56 4.16
C ARG A 27 3.23 -5.85 5.08
N VAL A 28 2.81 -4.77 5.74
CA VAL A 28 3.61 -4.07 6.76
C VAL A 28 4.01 -5.05 7.86
N ASP A 29 3.06 -5.76 8.45
CA ASP A 29 3.31 -6.72 9.53
C ASP A 29 4.21 -7.88 9.06
N SER A 30 3.99 -8.37 7.84
CA SER A 30 4.84 -9.39 7.23
C SER A 30 6.29 -8.91 7.05
N LEU A 31 6.52 -7.69 6.58
CA LEU A 31 7.86 -7.12 6.44
C LEU A 31 8.53 -6.90 7.80
N ILE A 32 7.81 -6.36 8.78
CA ILE A 32 8.31 -6.17 10.15
C ILE A 32 8.75 -7.52 10.73
N SER A 33 7.92 -8.56 10.58
CA SER A 33 8.25 -9.90 11.09
C SER A 33 9.53 -10.50 10.47
N GLN A 34 9.82 -10.18 9.20
CA GLN A 34 11.01 -10.66 8.50
C GLN A 34 12.27 -9.87 8.88
N LEU A 35 12.15 -8.56 9.10
CA LEU A 35 13.28 -7.71 9.50
C LEU A 35 13.71 -7.93 10.96
N ARG A 36 12.78 -8.36 11.81
CA ARG A 36 12.97 -8.45 13.26
C ARG A 36 12.96 -9.88 13.81
N ASP A 37 13.34 -10.86 12.98
CA ASP A 37 13.46 -12.30 13.31
C ASP A 37 12.24 -12.89 14.01
N GLY A 38 11.06 -12.64 13.44
CA GLY A 38 9.78 -13.06 14.01
C GLY A 38 9.47 -12.26 15.26
N THR A 39 8.50 -11.34 15.16
CA THR A 39 7.96 -10.60 16.31
C THR A 39 7.93 -11.51 17.54
N PRO A 40 8.68 -11.21 18.62
CA PRO A 40 8.41 -11.86 19.88
C PRO A 40 6.98 -11.47 20.18
N ARG A 41 6.04 -12.39 19.95
CA ARG A 41 4.75 -12.32 20.61
C ARG A 41 5.13 -12.08 22.06
N SER A 42 4.63 -10.99 22.63
CA SER A 42 4.72 -10.73 24.05
C SER A 42 3.97 -11.86 24.75
N VAL A 43 4.62 -13.04 24.81
CA VAL A 43 4.51 -13.92 25.94
C VAL A 43 5.18 -13.06 26.98
N VAL A 44 4.35 -12.31 27.72
CA VAL A 44 4.72 -11.84 29.03
C VAL A 44 5.37 -13.04 29.65
N LYS A 45 6.70 -12.95 29.78
CA LYS A 45 7.48 -13.78 30.66
C LYS A 45 6.86 -13.49 32.01
N MET A 46 5.81 -14.24 32.34
CA MET A 46 5.44 -14.48 33.71
C MET A 46 6.76 -14.99 34.27
N VAL A 47 7.44 -14.11 34.98
CA VAL A 47 8.57 -14.44 35.81
C VAL A 47 7.97 -15.38 36.83
N GLU A 48 7.87 -16.64 36.45
CA GLU A 48 7.76 -17.79 37.34
C GLU A 48 9.15 -17.92 37.97
N ASP A 49 9.47 -16.92 38.77
CA ASP A 49 10.55 -16.85 39.73
C ASP A 49 10.07 -15.90 40.84
N SER A 50 8.86 -16.14 41.33
CA SER A 50 8.59 -15.96 42.76
C SER A 50 8.79 -17.32 43.41
N THR A 51 9.97 -17.46 44.00
CA THR A 51 10.47 -18.50 44.87
C THR A 51 9.37 -19.01 45.83
N GLY A 52 8.58 -19.97 45.38
CA GLY A 52 7.59 -20.69 46.19
C GLY A 52 8.27 -21.78 47.01
N SER A 53 9.07 -21.37 48.00
CA SER A 53 9.50 -22.29 49.04
C SER A 53 8.27 -22.69 49.87
N THR A 54 7.69 -23.85 49.57
CA THR A 54 6.86 -24.57 50.53
C THR A 54 7.77 -25.09 51.64
N LYS A 55 7.95 -24.25 52.68
CA LYS A 55 8.41 -24.70 53.98
C LYS A 55 7.22 -24.73 54.94
N SER A 56 6.90 -25.95 55.33
CA SER A 56 5.95 -26.33 56.36
C SER A 56 6.31 -25.71 57.72
N GLY A 57 5.28 -25.30 58.46
CA GLY A 57 5.24 -25.46 59.92
C GLY A 57 5.57 -24.25 60.80
N LYS A 58 4.52 -23.81 61.53
CA LYS A 58 4.50 -23.25 62.90
C LYS A 58 5.33 -21.98 63.20
N ALA A 59 4.64 -20.87 63.48
CA ALA A 59 4.72 -20.13 64.77
C ALA A 59 4.07 -18.74 64.68
N ASP A 60 3.13 -18.52 65.61
CA ASP A 60 2.85 -17.31 66.40
C ASP A 60 2.32 -16.02 65.74
N ALA A 61 1.05 -15.77 66.06
CA ALA A 61 0.40 -14.48 66.02
C ALA A 61 0.87 -13.58 67.16
N LYS A 62 1.46 -12.41 66.84
CA LYS A 62 1.35 -11.12 67.55
C LYS A 62 2.42 -10.15 67.06
N LEU A 63 2.04 -9.08 66.36
CA LEU A 63 2.59 -7.73 66.57
C LEU A 63 1.85 -6.72 65.69
N VAL A 64 0.96 -5.98 66.36
CA VAL A 64 0.49 -4.67 65.92
C VAL A 64 1.64 -3.68 66.21
N ALA A 65 2.17 -3.02 65.19
CA ALA A 65 2.83 -1.72 65.33
C ALA A 65 2.85 -1.03 63.96
N ALA A 66 2.26 0.15 63.92
CA ALA A 66 2.35 1.06 62.79
C ALA A 66 3.80 1.47 62.55
N GLU A 67 4.29 1.28 61.33
CA GLU A 67 5.38 2.07 60.77
C GLU A 67 4.92 2.70 59.47
N TYR A 68 4.73 4.02 59.53
CA TYR A 68 4.67 4.89 58.38
C TYR A 68 5.96 4.73 57.57
N LYS A 69 5.87 4.10 56.40
CA LYS A 69 6.79 4.37 55.30
C LYS A 69 5.97 4.52 54.02
N SER A 70 5.91 5.77 53.58
CA SER A 70 5.47 6.18 52.25
C SER A 70 6.12 5.30 51.20
N GLU A 71 5.34 4.43 50.57
CA GLU A 71 5.73 3.80 49.31
C GLU A 71 4.58 3.97 48.32
N ASN A 72 4.80 4.94 47.43
CA ASN A 72 4.16 5.04 46.13
C ASN A 72 4.32 3.70 45.40
N THR A 73 3.34 2.82 45.53
CA THR A 73 3.11 1.75 44.57
C THR A 73 1.61 1.61 44.37
N ALA A 74 1.03 2.71 43.88
CA ALA A 74 0.02 2.60 42.84
C ALA A 74 0.68 2.00 41.59
N THR A 75 1.08 0.73 41.66
CA THR A 75 1.33 -0.14 40.51
C THR A 75 -0.03 -0.56 39.92
N LYS A 76 -0.87 0.44 39.65
CA LYS A 76 -1.61 0.49 38.40
C LYS A 76 -0.64 1.10 37.38
N SER A 77 0.34 0.33 36.95
CA SER A 77 0.58 0.22 35.52
C SER A 77 -0.73 -0.35 34.98
N ALA A 78 -1.72 0.41 34.50
CA ALA A 78 -1.55 1.43 33.47
C ALA A 78 -0.42 1.01 32.53
N GLU A 79 -0.45 -0.26 32.10
CA GLU A 79 -0.22 -0.58 30.71
C GLU A 79 -1.20 0.28 29.92
N GLU A 80 -0.84 1.55 29.73
CA GLU A 80 -1.27 2.28 28.56
C GLU A 80 -0.83 1.40 27.39
N ASN A 81 -1.80 0.72 26.79
CA ASN A 81 -1.74 0.26 25.42
C ASN A 81 -1.51 1.50 24.53
N TYR A 82 -0.30 2.02 24.56
CA TYR A 82 0.18 2.96 23.57
C TYR A 82 0.69 2.13 22.41
N ASP A 83 -0.24 1.66 21.59
CA ASP A 83 0.05 1.19 20.24
C ASP A 83 -0.43 2.28 19.26
N PRO A 84 0.35 3.35 19.06
CA PRO A 84 0.03 4.35 18.07
C PRO A 84 0.14 3.69 16.70
N PHE A 85 -1.01 3.50 16.06
CA PHE A 85 -1.28 2.80 14.79
C PHE A 85 -0.25 3.01 13.66
N HIS A 86 0.56 4.08 13.71
CA HIS A 86 1.56 4.41 12.70
C HIS A 86 3.02 4.33 13.17
N ASN A 87 3.35 4.23 14.46
CA ASN A 87 4.76 4.17 14.88
C ASN A 87 5.48 2.96 14.30
N LYS A 88 4.80 1.81 14.19
CA LYS A 88 5.35 0.61 13.53
C LYS A 88 5.70 0.87 12.06
N ILE A 89 4.91 1.70 11.37
CA ILE A 89 5.14 2.08 9.97
C ILE A 89 6.33 3.03 9.86
N ILE A 90 6.40 4.04 10.73
CA ILE A 90 7.53 4.97 10.77
C ILE A 90 8.83 4.23 11.08
N GLN A 91 8.81 3.32 12.06
CA GLN A 91 9.95 2.48 12.37
C GLN A 91 10.32 1.58 11.19
N LEU A 92 9.35 0.96 10.50
CA LEU A 92 9.64 0.15 9.30
C LEU A 92 10.35 0.98 8.23
N LEU A 93 9.85 2.19 7.93
CA LEU A 93 10.46 3.07 6.96
C LEU A 93 11.89 3.50 7.38
N HIS A 94 12.09 3.74 8.67
CA HIS A 94 13.39 4.05 9.24
C HIS A 94 14.36 2.85 9.15
N ASP A 95 13.93 1.66 9.58
CA ASP A 95 14.73 0.42 9.56
C ASP A 95 15.17 0.07 8.14
N LEU A 96 14.27 0.25 7.17
CA LEU A 96 14.56 0.02 5.76
C LEU A 96 15.47 1.10 5.16
N SER A 97 15.33 2.37 5.59
CA SER A 97 16.17 3.50 5.17
C SER A 97 16.36 3.59 3.64
N LEU A 98 15.32 3.23 2.87
CA LEU A 98 15.40 3.18 1.41
C LEU A 98 15.55 4.58 0.80
N PRO A 99 16.34 4.72 -0.27
CA PRO A 99 16.40 5.97 -0.99
C PRO A 99 15.08 6.25 -1.70
N ILE A 100 14.64 7.50 -1.63
CA ILE A 100 13.50 8.01 -2.39
C ILE A 100 13.92 8.16 -3.85
N GLN A 101 13.18 7.54 -4.77
CA GLN A 101 13.42 7.61 -6.20
C GLN A 101 12.38 8.50 -6.86
N LYS A 102 12.85 9.46 -7.67
CA LYS A 102 12.02 10.40 -8.43
C LYS A 102 12.02 10.12 -9.93
N THR A 103 12.90 9.22 -10.39
CA THR A 103 13.06 8.80 -11.78
C THR A 103 13.39 7.31 -11.83
N LEU A 104 13.18 6.66 -12.98
CA LEU A 104 13.54 5.25 -13.19
C LEU A 104 14.46 5.12 -14.40
N ASN A 105 15.75 4.91 -14.16
CA ASN A 105 16.77 4.96 -15.22
C ASN A 105 17.18 3.58 -15.76
N GLU A 106 16.73 2.48 -15.14
CA GLU A 106 17.05 1.10 -15.51
C GLU A 106 15.83 0.19 -15.34
N PRO A 107 15.72 -0.94 -16.05
CA PRO A 107 14.67 -1.92 -15.81
C PRO A 107 14.85 -2.53 -14.40
N PHE A 108 14.07 -2.02 -13.45
CA PHE A 108 14.03 -2.54 -12.08
C PHE A 108 13.11 -3.76 -12.00
N SER A 109 13.64 -4.91 -11.60
CA SER A 109 12.83 -6.09 -11.29
C SER A 109 12.92 -6.42 -9.80
N LYS A 110 11.75 -6.59 -9.16
CA LYS A 110 11.58 -7.12 -7.80
C LYS A 110 12.36 -6.38 -6.71
N LYS A 111 12.31 -5.04 -6.73
CA LYS A 111 12.93 -4.23 -5.67
C LYS A 111 11.88 -3.56 -4.82
N LEU A 112 12.11 -3.60 -3.51
CA LEU A 112 11.42 -2.75 -2.56
C LEU A 112 11.90 -1.31 -2.77
N VAL A 113 10.98 -0.39 -3.02
CA VAL A 113 11.30 1.00 -3.39
C VAL A 113 10.38 2.00 -2.68
N ILE A 114 10.85 3.24 -2.57
CA ILE A 114 10.02 4.40 -2.28
C ILE A 114 10.09 5.30 -3.50
N LEU A 115 8.97 5.43 -4.21
CA LEU A 115 8.83 6.31 -5.37
C LEU A 115 8.15 7.61 -4.97
N ASN A 116 8.56 8.73 -5.56
CA ASN A 116 7.95 10.04 -5.33
C ASN A 116 7.44 10.63 -6.64
N GLY A 117 6.22 11.17 -6.61
CA GLY A 117 5.59 11.73 -7.81
C GLY A 117 4.13 12.10 -7.58
N THR A 118 3.47 12.50 -8.67
CA THR A 118 2.04 12.82 -8.63
C THR A 118 1.21 11.56 -8.83
N ILE A 119 0.15 11.39 -8.06
CA ILE A 119 -0.72 10.21 -8.16
C ILE A 119 -2.06 10.52 -8.81
N LYS A 120 -2.57 9.53 -9.53
CA LYS A 120 -3.95 9.44 -9.98
C LYS A 120 -4.61 8.21 -9.38
N ILE A 121 -5.85 8.36 -8.97
CA ILE A 121 -6.69 7.27 -8.47
C ILE A 121 -7.89 7.13 -9.40
N ARG A 122 -8.12 5.93 -9.91
CA ARG A 122 -9.27 5.61 -10.77
C ARG A 122 -10.09 4.51 -10.13
N ASP A 123 -11.36 4.78 -9.92
CA ASP A 123 -12.33 3.82 -9.43
C ASP A 123 -13.08 3.18 -10.61
N LEU A 124 -12.77 1.92 -10.88
CA LEU A 124 -13.43 1.17 -11.95
C LEU A 124 -14.88 0.86 -11.61
N GLN A 125 -15.24 0.69 -10.33
CA GLN A 125 -16.63 0.44 -9.93
C GLN A 125 -17.53 1.64 -10.28
N SER A 126 -17.09 2.85 -9.91
CA SER A 126 -17.80 4.08 -10.30
C SER A 126 -17.88 4.20 -11.82
N PHE A 127 -16.78 3.93 -12.54
CA PHE A 127 -16.80 3.98 -14.01
C PHE A 127 -17.76 2.95 -14.62
N LYS A 128 -17.79 1.71 -14.14
CA LYS A 128 -18.70 0.65 -14.62
C LYS A 128 -20.16 1.05 -14.51
N SER A 129 -20.55 1.70 -13.41
CA SER A 129 -21.93 2.16 -13.21
C SER A 129 -22.34 3.28 -14.18
N LEU A 130 -21.39 4.12 -14.60
CA LEU A 130 -21.64 5.25 -15.50
C LEU A 130 -21.37 4.95 -16.98
N ALA A 131 -20.56 3.95 -17.30
CA ALA A 131 -20.19 3.54 -18.65
C ALA A 131 -21.40 3.38 -19.59
N PRO A 132 -22.52 2.70 -19.21
CA PRO A 132 -23.68 2.59 -20.07
C PRO A 132 -24.30 3.95 -20.44
N ILE A 133 -24.26 4.92 -19.52
CA ILE A 133 -24.81 6.26 -19.74
C ILE A 133 -23.91 7.01 -20.72
N PHE A 134 -22.59 6.98 -20.51
CA PHE A 134 -21.62 7.64 -21.39
C PHE A 134 -21.67 7.08 -22.82
N LEU A 135 -21.67 5.75 -22.96
CA LEU A 135 -21.67 5.07 -24.26
C LEU A 135 -22.97 5.31 -25.04
N LYS A 136 -24.14 5.32 -24.37
CA LYS A 136 -25.43 5.65 -25.00
C LYS A 136 -25.52 7.11 -25.45
N ASN A 137 -24.84 8.02 -24.73
CA ASN A 137 -24.90 9.47 -24.94
C ASN A 137 -23.60 10.05 -25.53
N GLN A 138 -22.84 9.26 -26.30
CA GLN A 138 -21.51 9.62 -26.83
C GLN A 138 -21.40 11.03 -27.45
N LYS A 139 -22.47 11.53 -28.08
CA LYS A 139 -22.51 12.86 -28.71
C LYS A 139 -22.32 14.00 -27.70
N TYR A 140 -22.81 13.83 -26.47
CA TYR A 140 -22.69 14.82 -25.40
C TYR A 140 -21.35 14.74 -24.67
N PHE A 141 -20.69 13.58 -24.69
CA PHE A 141 -19.44 13.32 -23.98
C PHE A 141 -18.19 13.36 -24.88
N LYS A 142 -18.33 13.76 -26.14
CA LYS A 142 -17.23 13.88 -27.13
C LYS A 142 -16.36 12.61 -27.23
N ILE A 143 -16.96 11.43 -27.06
CA ILE A 143 -16.23 10.16 -27.21
C ILE A 143 -15.96 9.99 -28.71
N THR A 144 -14.69 10.04 -29.11
CA THR A 144 -14.24 9.87 -30.50
C THR A 144 -14.59 8.47 -30.99
N LYS A 145 -15.23 8.37 -32.15
CA LYS A 145 -15.63 7.11 -32.80
C LYS A 145 -14.46 6.32 -33.43
N GLU A 146 -13.22 6.54 -32.99
CA GLU A 146 -12.04 5.95 -33.62
C GLU A 146 -11.89 4.44 -33.34
N SER A 147 -12.70 3.86 -32.44
CA SER A 147 -12.67 2.43 -32.17
C SER A 147 -13.42 1.64 -33.24
N THR A 148 -12.75 0.67 -33.85
CA THR A 148 -13.35 -0.35 -34.76
C THR A 148 -14.28 -1.32 -34.02
N LEU A 149 -14.27 -1.32 -32.69
CA LEU A 149 -15.05 -2.22 -31.84
C LEU A 149 -16.50 -1.70 -31.63
N PRO A 150 -17.52 -2.58 -31.68
CA PRO A 150 -18.90 -2.20 -31.36
C PRO A 150 -19.03 -1.67 -29.92
N LEU A 151 -19.73 -0.55 -29.72
CA LEU A 151 -19.96 0.03 -28.39
C LEU A 151 -20.60 -0.95 -27.39
N LYS A 152 -21.46 -1.85 -27.89
CA LYS A 152 -22.06 -2.91 -27.06
C LYS A 152 -21.00 -3.86 -26.52
N PHE A 153 -20.04 -4.26 -27.35
CA PHE A 153 -18.92 -5.10 -26.92
C PHE A 153 -18.06 -4.40 -25.87
N ILE A 154 -17.75 -3.11 -26.07
CA ILE A 154 -17.00 -2.30 -25.10
C ILE A 154 -17.75 -2.24 -23.76
N ASN A 155 -19.06 -2.00 -23.79
CA ASN A 155 -19.88 -2.00 -22.58
C ASN A 155 -19.83 -3.36 -21.87
N ASP A 156 -20.11 -4.44 -22.59
CA ASP A 156 -20.17 -5.78 -22.02
C ASP A 156 -18.81 -6.20 -21.44
N PHE A 157 -17.72 -5.86 -22.11
CA PHE A 157 -16.36 -6.06 -21.60
C PHE A 157 -16.11 -5.28 -20.31
N ILE A 158 -16.42 -3.97 -20.27
CA ILE A 158 -16.29 -3.15 -19.06
C ILE A 158 -17.10 -3.74 -17.90
N GLN A 159 -18.30 -4.27 -18.16
CA GLN A 159 -19.14 -4.86 -17.11
C GLN A 159 -18.53 -6.16 -16.53
N LEU A 160 -17.78 -6.92 -17.32
CA LEU A 160 -17.10 -8.15 -16.90
C LEU A 160 -15.84 -7.89 -16.08
N LEU A 161 -15.24 -6.71 -16.19
CA LEU A 161 -14.02 -6.38 -15.44
C LEU A 161 -14.26 -6.40 -13.93
N SER A 162 -13.31 -6.95 -13.17
CA SER A 162 -13.33 -6.89 -11.71
C SER A 162 -13.31 -5.45 -11.20
N ASN A 163 -14.07 -5.15 -10.15
CA ASN A 163 -13.97 -3.86 -9.49
C ASN A 163 -12.55 -3.68 -8.93
N SER A 164 -11.95 -2.52 -9.16
CA SER A 164 -10.59 -2.23 -8.72
C SER A 164 -10.38 -0.73 -8.57
N ILE A 165 -9.44 -0.38 -7.70
CA ILE A 165 -8.91 0.97 -7.54
C ILE A 165 -7.53 0.99 -8.16
N GLU A 166 -7.39 1.65 -9.31
CA GLU A 166 -6.10 1.81 -9.97
C GLU A 166 -5.36 3.02 -9.37
N LEU A 167 -4.13 2.80 -8.93
CA LEU A 167 -3.14 3.82 -8.66
C LEU A 167 -2.27 4.00 -9.90
N SER A 168 -2.11 5.24 -10.38
CA SER A 168 -1.04 5.60 -11.29
C SER A 168 -0.15 6.65 -10.64
N LEU A 169 1.13 6.36 -10.51
CA LEU A 169 2.17 7.30 -10.13
C LEU A 169 2.88 7.82 -11.38
N ILE A 170 3.04 9.14 -11.46
CA ILE A 170 3.80 9.82 -12.52
C ILE A 170 5.00 10.47 -11.85
N LEU A 171 6.19 10.00 -12.22
CA LEU A 171 7.48 10.44 -11.73
C LEU A 171 7.94 11.75 -12.40
N ASP A 172 9.04 12.33 -11.92
CA ASP A 172 9.56 13.62 -12.41
C ASP A 172 10.06 13.54 -13.86
N ASP A 173 10.53 12.37 -14.30
CA ASP A 173 10.91 12.07 -15.68
C ASP A 173 9.71 11.75 -16.60
N GLY A 174 8.49 11.81 -16.07
CA GLY A 174 7.26 11.47 -16.79
C GLY A 174 6.96 9.98 -16.85
N MET A 175 7.80 9.12 -16.28
CA MET A 175 7.56 7.68 -16.25
C MET A 175 6.31 7.36 -15.43
N LYS A 176 5.45 6.51 -15.99
CA LYS A 176 4.23 6.03 -15.33
C LYS A 176 4.50 4.69 -14.67
N VAL A 177 4.10 4.56 -13.41
CA VAL A 177 4.05 3.30 -12.66
C VAL A 177 2.60 3.06 -12.26
N SER A 178 2.06 1.88 -12.52
CA SER A 178 0.65 1.55 -12.20
C SER A 178 0.56 0.47 -11.14
N GLY A 179 -0.48 0.48 -10.32
CA GLY A 179 -0.72 -0.53 -9.30
C GLY A 179 -2.19 -0.58 -8.93
N ILE A 180 -2.57 -1.59 -8.14
CA ILE A 180 -3.95 -1.75 -7.65
C ILE A 180 -3.96 -1.56 -6.13
N LEU A 181 -4.93 -0.79 -5.64
CA LEU A 181 -5.16 -0.57 -4.21
C LEU A 181 -6.32 -1.45 -3.72
N LYS A 182 -6.17 -1.97 -2.50
CA LYS A 182 -7.25 -2.62 -1.76
C LYS A 182 -8.14 -1.56 -1.13
N GLU A 183 -9.44 -1.64 -1.36
CA GLU A 183 -10.42 -0.70 -0.79
C GLU A 183 -10.32 -0.63 0.75
N LYS A 184 -10.25 -1.78 1.41
CA LYS A 184 -10.13 -1.88 2.88
C LYS A 184 -8.87 -1.26 3.49
N SER A 185 -7.87 -0.96 2.65
CA SER A 185 -6.58 -0.40 3.06
C SER A 185 -6.48 1.09 2.75
N LEU A 186 -7.51 1.70 2.17
CA LEU A 186 -7.62 3.14 2.00
C LEU A 186 -8.16 3.79 3.28
N PHE A 187 -7.58 4.93 3.63
CA PHE A 187 -8.04 5.76 4.76
C PHE A 187 -9.21 6.67 4.36
N ILE A 188 -9.32 6.99 3.06
CA ILE A 188 -10.40 7.78 2.49
C ILE A 188 -11.13 6.90 1.47
N ASN A 189 -12.46 6.86 1.54
CA ASN A 189 -13.23 6.09 0.57
C ASN A 189 -12.95 6.56 -0.87
N GLN A 190 -12.81 5.61 -1.79
CA GLN A 190 -12.49 5.89 -3.20
C GLN A 190 -13.45 6.90 -3.86
N SER A 191 -14.75 6.85 -3.51
CA SER A 191 -15.76 7.75 -4.06
C SER A 191 -15.63 9.18 -3.51
N ASP A 192 -15.15 9.33 -2.28
CA ASP A 192 -14.87 10.62 -1.65
C ASP A 192 -13.63 11.26 -2.27
N ILE A 193 -12.60 10.46 -2.55
CA ILE A 193 -11.41 10.91 -3.30
C ILE A 193 -11.84 11.45 -4.67
N ALA A 194 -12.62 10.68 -5.43
CA ALA A 194 -13.08 11.07 -6.76
C ALA A 194 -13.95 12.34 -6.73
N ARG A 195 -14.83 12.47 -5.74
CA ARG A 195 -15.71 13.64 -5.58
C ARG A 195 -14.95 14.90 -5.18
N THR A 196 -13.91 14.76 -4.37
CA THR A 196 -13.16 15.91 -3.81
C THR A 196 -12.05 16.37 -4.75
N TYR A 197 -11.31 15.44 -5.36
CA TYR A 197 -10.10 15.73 -6.13
C TYR A 197 -10.20 15.35 -7.61
N GLY A 198 -11.27 14.67 -8.02
CA GLY A 198 -11.33 14.03 -9.33
C GLY A 198 -10.33 12.86 -9.41
N SER A 199 -9.70 12.69 -10.57
CA SER A 199 -8.77 11.57 -10.79
C SER A 199 -7.32 11.85 -10.38
N LYS A 200 -6.92 13.10 -10.16
CA LYS A 200 -5.53 13.48 -9.84
C LYS A 200 -5.50 14.13 -8.47
N LEU A 201 -4.75 13.54 -7.54
CA LEU A 201 -4.59 14.13 -6.21
C LEU A 201 -3.57 15.26 -6.25
N PRO A 202 -3.79 16.35 -5.50
CA PRO A 202 -2.85 17.46 -5.43
C PRO A 202 -1.58 17.07 -4.65
N GLY A 203 -0.48 17.73 -4.97
CA GLY A 203 0.80 17.58 -4.29
C GLY A 203 1.64 16.39 -4.77
N GLN A 204 2.76 16.19 -4.08
CA GLN A 204 3.67 15.07 -4.29
C GLN A 204 3.38 13.99 -3.25
N TRP A 205 3.40 12.75 -3.70
CA TRP A 205 3.09 11.59 -2.89
C TRP A 205 4.25 10.60 -2.94
N TYR A 206 4.42 9.87 -1.85
CA TYR A 206 5.35 8.76 -1.72
C TYR A 206 4.58 7.45 -1.83
N VAL A 207 5.05 6.57 -2.69
CA VAL A 207 4.53 5.21 -2.84
C VAL A 207 5.64 4.25 -2.44
N PHE A 208 5.47 3.61 -1.29
CA PHE A 208 6.34 2.52 -0.85
C PHE A 208 5.73 1.20 -1.30
N GLY A 209 6.51 0.38 -2.01
CA GLY A 209 5.99 -0.87 -2.55
C GLY A 209 7.05 -1.71 -3.26
N ILE A 210 6.59 -2.82 -3.83
CA ILE A 210 7.42 -3.74 -4.62
C ILE A 210 7.25 -3.36 -6.08
N LEU A 211 8.35 -2.96 -6.73
CA LEU A 211 8.36 -2.55 -8.13
C LEU A 211 8.77 -3.71 -9.03
N ASP A 212 7.97 -3.93 -10.07
CA ASP A 212 8.21 -4.90 -11.14
C ASP A 212 8.25 -4.19 -12.50
N TYR A 213 9.21 -4.60 -13.33
CA TYR A 213 9.26 -4.25 -14.74
C TYR A 213 8.52 -5.30 -15.55
N ILE A 214 7.45 -4.88 -16.21
CA ILE A 214 6.68 -5.69 -17.15
C ILE A 214 7.05 -5.16 -18.53
N PRO A 215 7.99 -5.81 -19.25
CA PRO A 215 8.31 -5.38 -20.61
C PRO A 215 7.00 -5.36 -21.40
N SER A 216 6.74 -4.25 -22.09
CA SER A 216 5.53 -4.09 -22.88
C SER A 216 5.41 -5.27 -23.82
N GLN A 217 4.49 -6.18 -23.52
CA GLN A 217 4.13 -7.23 -24.46
C GLN A 217 3.59 -6.50 -25.69
N SER A 218 4.28 -6.66 -26.81
CA SER A 218 3.78 -6.27 -28.12
C SER A 218 2.34 -6.73 -28.21
N GLN A 219 1.41 -5.80 -28.45
CA GLN A 219 -0.02 -6.04 -28.59
C GLN A 219 -0.23 -7.30 -29.44
N THR A 220 -0.45 -8.43 -28.78
CA THR A 220 -0.92 -9.63 -29.46
C THR A 220 -2.35 -9.28 -29.83
N GLY A 221 -2.56 -9.02 -31.12
CA GLY A 221 -3.91 -8.98 -31.65
C GLY A 221 -4.63 -10.25 -31.24
N PHE A 222 -5.96 -10.22 -31.19
CA PHE A 222 -6.76 -11.39 -30.87
C PHE A 222 -6.44 -12.53 -31.85
N GLU A 223 -5.51 -13.41 -31.49
CA GLU A 223 -5.22 -14.62 -32.26
C GLU A 223 -6.38 -15.56 -31.99
N SER A 224 -7.26 -15.70 -32.98
CA SER A 224 -8.33 -16.69 -32.93
C SER A 224 -7.68 -18.06 -32.76
N PRO A 225 -7.91 -18.78 -31.66
CA PRO A 225 -7.32 -20.08 -31.46
C PRO A 225 -7.76 -21.02 -32.59
N GLU A 226 -6.82 -21.70 -33.24
CA GLU A 226 -7.13 -22.85 -34.09
C GLU A 226 -7.60 -24.01 -33.18
N GLY A 227 -8.90 -24.03 -32.88
CA GLY A 227 -9.56 -25.07 -32.07
C GLY A 227 -9.87 -24.67 -30.61
N PRO A 228 -10.62 -25.51 -29.87
CA PRO A 228 -11.04 -25.22 -28.49
C PRO A 228 -9.85 -25.42 -27.52
N GLN A 229 -8.98 -24.42 -27.43
CA GLN A 229 -7.89 -24.37 -26.46
C GLN A 229 -8.26 -23.37 -25.36
N ILE A 230 -8.85 -23.88 -24.28
CA ILE A 230 -9.32 -23.06 -23.15
C ILE A 230 -8.19 -22.25 -22.52
N ASP A 231 -6.97 -22.81 -22.45
CA ASP A 231 -5.80 -22.13 -21.88
C ASP A 231 -5.43 -20.88 -22.69
N LYS A 232 -5.35 -21.00 -24.02
CA LYS A 232 -5.10 -19.84 -24.91
C LYS A 232 -6.19 -18.78 -24.83
N PHE A 233 -7.44 -19.20 -24.66
CA PHE A 233 -8.53 -18.26 -24.45
C PHE A 233 -8.40 -17.50 -23.13
N ILE A 234 -8.04 -18.20 -22.05
CA ILE A 234 -7.80 -17.60 -20.73
C ILE A 234 -6.61 -16.65 -20.78
N ASP A 235 -5.50 -17.05 -21.42
CA ASP A 235 -4.30 -16.23 -21.56
C ASP A 235 -4.61 -14.96 -22.37
N ASN A 236 -5.22 -15.10 -23.56
CA ASN A 236 -5.63 -13.95 -24.38
C ASN A 236 -6.59 -13.02 -23.62
N PHE A 237 -7.58 -13.57 -22.90
CA PHE A 237 -8.47 -12.76 -22.09
C PHE A 237 -7.70 -12.00 -21.02
N THR A 238 -6.79 -12.70 -20.32
CA THR A 238 -5.93 -12.13 -19.27
C THR A 238 -5.07 -10.98 -19.81
N ASP A 239 -4.44 -11.16 -20.96
CA ASP A 239 -3.61 -10.15 -21.63
C ASP A 239 -4.43 -8.93 -22.06
N ILE A 240 -5.64 -9.14 -22.59
CA ILE A 240 -6.56 -8.05 -22.94
C ILE A 240 -6.97 -7.28 -21.68
N THR A 241 -7.32 -7.97 -20.59
CA THR A 241 -7.58 -7.31 -19.30
C THR A 241 -6.36 -6.53 -18.82
N HIS A 242 -5.17 -7.11 -18.88
CA HIS A 242 -3.93 -6.46 -18.44
C HIS A 242 -3.67 -5.18 -19.24
N GLY A 243 -3.81 -5.23 -20.57
CA GLY A 243 -3.67 -4.06 -21.44
C GLY A 243 -4.73 -2.99 -21.20
N PHE A 244 -5.92 -3.37 -20.73
CA PHE A 244 -6.96 -2.42 -20.33
C PHE A 244 -6.63 -1.70 -19.02
N TYR A 245 -6.02 -2.40 -18.05
CA TYR A 245 -5.67 -1.84 -16.74
C TYR A 245 -4.36 -1.06 -16.72
N SER A 246 -3.34 -1.55 -17.42
CA SER A 246 -2.00 -0.97 -17.35
C SER A 246 -1.40 -0.80 -18.74
N SER A 247 -1.08 0.46 -19.04
CA SER A 247 -0.32 0.86 -20.23
C SER A 247 1.13 1.18 -19.87
N SER A 248 1.57 0.87 -18.65
CA SER A 248 2.92 1.18 -18.15
C SER A 248 3.79 -0.06 -18.17
N SER A 249 5.05 0.11 -18.56
CA SER A 249 6.06 -0.95 -18.47
C SER A 249 6.52 -1.23 -17.03
N TYR A 250 6.00 -0.46 -16.06
CA TYR A 250 6.26 -0.65 -14.64
C TYR A 250 4.95 -0.85 -13.88
N SER A 251 4.96 -1.87 -13.01
CA SER A 251 3.88 -2.16 -12.07
C SER A 251 4.42 -2.09 -10.64
N ILE A 252 3.61 -1.59 -9.72
CA ILE A 252 3.94 -1.56 -8.29
C ILE A 252 2.85 -2.25 -7.51
N ILE A 253 3.26 -3.09 -6.56
CA ILE A 253 2.40 -3.59 -5.49
C ILE A 253 2.51 -2.60 -4.32
N PRO A 254 1.54 -1.71 -4.11
CA PRO A 254 1.66 -0.66 -3.11
C PRO A 254 1.52 -1.26 -1.71
N ILE A 255 2.38 -0.80 -0.79
CA ILE A 255 2.32 -1.11 0.63
C ILE A 255 1.89 0.12 1.42
N LEU A 256 2.45 1.29 1.10
CA LEU A 256 2.02 2.58 1.66
C LEU A 256 1.87 3.61 0.54
N VAL A 257 0.85 4.48 0.67
CA VAL A 257 0.77 5.73 -0.07
C VAL A 257 0.59 6.85 0.93
N TYR A 258 1.53 7.80 0.94
CA TYR A 258 1.56 8.86 1.95
C TYR A 258 2.17 10.14 1.42
N ARG A 259 2.02 11.24 2.16
CA ARG A 259 2.69 12.50 1.89
C ARG A 259 3.10 13.18 3.19
N ASP A 260 4.10 14.02 3.11
CA ASP A 260 4.40 14.97 4.17
C ASP A 260 3.38 16.11 4.14
N ILE A 261 2.95 16.59 5.31
CA ILE A 261 2.01 17.72 5.46
C ILE A 261 2.60 18.92 6.22
N ASN A 262 3.92 18.93 6.39
CA ASN A 262 4.69 20.00 7.04
C ASN A 262 5.39 20.94 6.06
#